data_AF-K1U0L0-F1
#
_entry.id   AF-K1U0L0-F1
#
_cell.length_a   1.000
_cell.length_b   1.000
_cell.length_c   1.000
_cell.angle_alpha   90.00
_cell.angle_beta   90.00
_cell.angle_gamma   90.00
#
_symmetry.space_group_name_H-M   'P 1'
#
loop_
_entity.id
_entity.type
_entity.pdbx_description
1 polymer ?
#
loop_
_entity_poly.entity_id
_entity_poly.type
_entity_poly.pdbx_seq_one_letter_code
_entity_poly.pdbx_strand_id
1 'polypeptide(L)'
;SYDATGEAMAAGSIDLGWLPGGTYALYSDDVDVILTATRNGLSNDSTNPADWNGEANATKKDGPQVTYYRSLIYATPSAYGQELAAKVNAGEKLTWEDLDKATWAVQKTSSSAGYIYPSMWLMANYDGKKISDLSNVMPIDSGYGTAFSYAAAESVDIIVCYADGRNDYEASWTLPTDQQD
;
A
#
# COMPACT_ATOMS: atom_id res chain seq x y z
N SER A 1 15.79 6.30 3.36
CA SER A 1 14.87 5.46 2.56
C SER A 1 15.36 4.03 2.63
N TYR A 2 14.59 3.06 2.14
CA TYR A 2 15.08 1.68 2.06
C TYR A 2 16.33 1.57 1.18
N ASP A 3 16.35 2.30 0.06
CA ASP A 3 17.52 2.33 -0.83
C ASP A 3 18.76 2.86 -0.12
N ALA A 4 18.64 3.98 0.62
CA ALA A 4 19.77 4.52 1.39
C ALA A 4 20.28 3.53 2.47
N THR A 5 19.39 2.73 3.06
CA THR A 5 19.80 1.65 3.96
C THR A 5 20.56 0.56 3.21
N GLY A 6 20.09 0.13 2.04
CA GLY A 6 20.79 -0.84 1.19
C GLY A 6 22.17 -0.36 0.75
N GLU A 7 22.27 0.88 0.26
CA GLU A 7 23.54 1.52 -0.12
C GLU A 7 24.53 1.57 1.05
N ALA A 8 24.04 1.96 2.23
CA ALA A 8 24.88 2.08 3.42
C ALA A 8 25.39 0.71 3.91
N MET A 9 24.58 -0.35 3.79
CA MET A 9 24.98 -1.73 4.10
C MET A 9 26.03 -2.24 3.11
N ALA A 10 25.77 -2.09 1.81
CA ALA A 10 26.71 -2.50 0.75
C ALA A 10 28.05 -1.75 0.83
N ALA A 11 28.03 -0.48 1.24
CA ALA A 11 29.24 0.31 1.47
C ALA A 11 30.00 -0.04 2.78
N GLY A 12 29.47 -0.95 3.60
CA GLY A 12 30.06 -1.30 4.91
C GLY A 12 29.98 -0.17 5.95
N SER A 13 29.09 0.81 5.76
CA SER A 13 28.93 1.94 6.69
C SER A 13 27.94 1.67 7.82
N ILE A 14 27.08 0.64 7.65
CA ILE A 14 26.20 0.10 8.69
C ILE A 14 26.24 -1.43 8.67
N ASP A 15 26.19 -2.05 9.86
CA ASP A 15 26.31 -3.51 10.01
C ASP A 15 24.97 -4.26 9.84
N LEU A 16 23.84 -3.60 10.18
CA LEU A 16 22.52 -4.21 10.16
C LEU A 16 21.46 -3.21 9.68
N GLY A 17 20.56 -3.67 8.80
CA GLY A 17 19.44 -2.90 8.31
C GLY A 17 18.21 -3.77 8.05
N TRP A 18 17.03 -3.15 8.15
CA TRP A 18 15.77 -3.78 7.77
C TRP A 18 15.42 -3.40 6.34
N LEU A 19 15.54 -4.37 5.43
CA LEU A 19 15.26 -4.16 4.01
C LEU A 19 13.95 -4.85 3.62
N PRO A 20 13.07 -4.17 2.85
CA PRO A 20 12.03 -4.86 2.10
C PRO A 20 12.68 -5.85 1.11
N GLY A 21 11.99 -6.94 0.80
CA GLY A 21 12.50 -7.95 -0.13
C GLY A 21 12.92 -7.39 -1.50
N GLY A 22 12.21 -6.37 -2.00
CA GLY A 22 12.56 -5.68 -3.23
C GLY A 22 13.89 -4.93 -3.15
N THR A 23 14.16 -4.20 -2.06
CA THR A 23 15.44 -3.53 -1.84
C THR A 23 16.56 -4.53 -1.63
N TYR A 24 16.32 -5.60 -0.85
CA TYR A 24 17.31 -6.66 -0.68
C TYR A 24 17.77 -7.23 -2.03
N ALA A 25 16.85 -7.51 -2.94
CA ALA A 25 17.18 -8.03 -4.27
C ALA A 25 18.14 -7.11 -5.06
N LEU A 26 18.12 -5.79 -4.82
CA LEU A 26 19.04 -4.84 -5.47
C LEU A 26 20.46 -4.87 -4.90
N TYR A 27 20.62 -5.27 -3.63
CA TYR A 27 21.90 -5.28 -2.91
C TYR A 27 22.35 -6.68 -2.52
N SER A 28 21.72 -7.73 -3.07
CA SER A 28 21.93 -9.12 -2.65
C SER A 28 23.33 -9.67 -2.93
N ASP A 29 24.11 -8.99 -3.78
CA ASP A 29 25.52 -9.33 -4.02
C ASP A 29 26.43 -8.86 -2.87
N ASP A 30 26.01 -7.84 -2.10
CA ASP A 30 26.83 -7.19 -1.06
C ASP A 30 26.26 -7.38 0.36
N VAL A 31 25.00 -7.83 0.49
CA VAL A 31 24.28 -7.93 1.76
C VAL A 31 23.70 -9.33 1.93
N ASP A 32 23.88 -9.93 3.12
CA ASP A 32 23.34 -11.24 3.47
C ASP A 32 22.11 -11.15 4.39
N VAL A 33 21.15 -12.06 4.19
CA VAL A 33 19.99 -12.22 5.09
C VAL A 33 20.37 -13.09 6.28
N ILE A 34 20.37 -12.50 7.48
CA ILE A 34 20.59 -13.23 8.74
C ILE A 34 19.30 -13.53 9.52
N LEU A 35 18.23 -12.77 9.25
CA LEU A 35 16.92 -12.92 9.88
C LEU A 35 15.83 -12.51 8.91
N THR A 36 14.76 -13.30 8.83
CA THR A 36 13.56 -12.95 8.06
C THR A 36 12.45 -12.51 9.00
N ALA A 37 11.93 -11.31 8.75
CA ALA A 37 10.73 -10.79 9.43
C ALA A 37 9.52 -11.67 9.12
N THR A 38 8.76 -12.02 10.15
CA THR A 38 7.42 -12.63 9.98
C THR A 38 6.34 -11.63 10.36
N ARG A 39 5.12 -11.85 9.88
CA ARG A 39 3.93 -11.11 10.32
C ARG A 39 2.93 -12.03 11.00
N ASN A 40 2.13 -11.47 11.91
CA ASN A 40 0.88 -12.10 12.30
C ASN A 40 -0.02 -12.16 11.07
N GLY A 41 -0.52 -13.34 10.73
CA GLY A 41 -1.42 -13.50 9.61
C GLY A 41 -2.72 -12.75 9.82
N LEU A 42 -3.32 -12.38 8.71
CA LEU A 42 -4.62 -11.73 8.68
C LEU A 42 -5.72 -12.79 8.49
N SER A 43 -6.92 -12.51 9.00
CA SER A 43 -8.11 -13.33 8.72
C SER A 43 -8.48 -13.36 7.23
N ASN A 44 -8.06 -12.32 6.50
CA ASN A 44 -8.32 -12.18 5.07
C ASN A 44 -7.02 -12.33 4.31
N ASP A 45 -7.03 -13.21 3.30
CA ASP A 45 -5.92 -13.40 2.36
C ASP A 45 -6.47 -13.77 0.99
N SER A 46 -6.96 -12.77 0.26
CA SER A 46 -7.65 -12.96 -1.03
C SER A 46 -7.13 -12.02 -2.11
N THR A 47 -7.19 -12.49 -3.36
CA THR A 47 -7.00 -11.68 -4.57
C THR A 47 -8.30 -11.07 -5.08
N ASN A 48 -9.46 -11.45 -4.53
CA ASN A 48 -10.75 -10.87 -4.86
C ASN A 48 -11.01 -9.64 -3.97
N PRO A 49 -11.16 -8.42 -4.53
CA PRO A 49 -11.39 -7.22 -3.74
C PRO A 49 -12.62 -7.30 -2.82
N ALA A 50 -13.69 -7.99 -3.25
CA ALA A 50 -14.92 -8.09 -2.46
C ALA A 50 -14.72 -8.81 -1.11
N ASP A 51 -13.74 -9.71 -1.01
CA ASP A 51 -13.43 -10.44 0.23
C ASP A 51 -12.75 -9.54 1.29
N TRP A 52 -12.41 -8.30 0.93
CA TRP A 52 -11.87 -7.29 1.83
C TRP A 52 -12.93 -6.27 2.28
N ASN A 53 -14.15 -6.35 1.75
CA ASN A 53 -15.19 -5.32 1.90
C ASN A 53 -16.34 -5.78 2.80
N GLY A 54 -16.90 -4.82 3.55
CA GLY A 54 -18.05 -5.04 4.44
C GLY A 54 -17.68 -5.50 5.85
N GLU A 55 -18.59 -5.25 6.80
CA GLU A 55 -18.37 -5.53 8.23
C GLU A 55 -18.09 -7.01 8.51
N ALA A 56 -18.78 -7.91 7.79
CA ALA A 56 -18.58 -9.36 7.92
C ALA A 56 -17.15 -9.80 7.54
N ASN A 57 -16.48 -9.03 6.68
CA ASN A 57 -15.11 -9.28 6.21
C ASN A 57 -14.10 -8.34 6.88
N ALA A 58 -14.42 -7.73 8.03
CA ALA A 58 -13.48 -6.92 8.78
C ALA A 58 -12.21 -7.74 9.08
N THR A 59 -11.06 -7.23 8.60
CA THR A 59 -9.79 -7.93 8.67
C THR A 59 -9.29 -7.98 10.12
N LYS A 60 -8.96 -9.17 10.62
CA LYS A 60 -8.42 -9.38 11.98
C LYS A 60 -6.98 -9.85 11.92
N LYS A 61 -6.22 -9.61 12.99
CA LYS A 61 -4.82 -10.06 13.16
C LYS A 61 -4.75 -11.37 13.96
N ASP A 62 -5.61 -12.32 13.64
CA ASP A 62 -5.76 -13.62 14.33
C ASP A 62 -5.42 -14.82 13.43
N GLY A 63 -4.84 -14.56 12.26
CA GLY A 63 -4.35 -15.60 11.35
C GLY A 63 -3.03 -16.25 11.80
N PRO A 64 -2.62 -17.36 11.16
CA PRO A 64 -1.35 -18.01 11.45
C PRO A 64 -0.18 -17.09 11.09
N GLN A 65 0.98 -17.28 11.73
CA GLN A 65 2.19 -16.52 11.37
C GLN A 65 2.58 -16.77 9.90
N VAL A 66 2.91 -15.69 9.17
CA VAL A 66 3.25 -15.72 7.74
C VAL A 66 4.57 -15.00 7.46
N THR A 67 5.15 -15.31 6.30
CA THR A 67 6.39 -14.70 5.77
C THR A 67 6.15 -13.72 4.61
N TYR A 68 4.88 -13.39 4.35
CA TYR A 68 4.47 -12.49 3.28
C TYR A 68 3.48 -11.45 3.79
N TYR A 69 3.18 -10.48 2.94
CA TYR A 69 2.08 -9.54 3.12
C TYR A 69 1.58 -9.09 1.74
N ARG A 70 0.41 -8.44 1.70
CA ARG A 70 -0.17 -7.87 0.47
C ARG A 70 -0.22 -6.36 0.54
N SER A 71 -0.12 -5.73 -0.64
CA SER A 71 -0.61 -4.36 -0.84
C SER A 71 -2.06 -4.40 -1.29
N LEU A 72 -2.86 -3.44 -0.83
CA LEU A 72 -4.20 -3.17 -1.30
C LEU A 72 -4.28 -1.75 -1.87
N ILE A 73 -5.10 -1.61 -2.92
CA ILE A 73 -5.50 -0.33 -3.51
C ILE A 73 -6.89 -0.04 -2.93
N TYR A 74 -6.99 0.97 -2.07
CA TYR A 74 -8.21 1.33 -1.36
C TYR A 74 -8.88 2.50 -2.07
N ALA A 75 -10.14 2.32 -2.44
CA ALA A 75 -11.01 3.45 -2.71
C ALA A 75 -11.38 4.15 -1.39
N THR A 76 -11.31 5.48 -1.37
CA THR A 76 -11.62 6.28 -0.17
C THR A 76 -13.12 6.61 -0.08
N PRO A 77 -13.58 7.24 1.01
CA PRO A 77 -14.95 7.72 1.16
C PRO A 77 -15.29 8.94 0.30
N SER A 78 -14.33 9.53 -0.41
CA SER A 78 -14.59 10.62 -1.36
C SER A 78 -15.66 10.24 -2.39
N ALA A 79 -16.32 11.24 -2.98
CA ALA A 79 -17.37 10.98 -3.97
C ALA A 79 -16.89 10.07 -5.12
N TYR A 80 -15.69 10.32 -5.67
CA TYR A 80 -15.18 9.49 -6.77
C TYR A 80 -14.61 8.15 -6.27
N GLY A 81 -14.02 8.09 -5.08
CA GLY A 81 -13.69 6.82 -4.43
C GLY A 81 -14.91 5.90 -4.27
N GLN A 82 -16.04 6.44 -3.84
CA GLN A 82 -17.30 5.68 -3.75
C GLN A 82 -17.79 5.17 -5.11
N GLU A 83 -17.66 5.95 -6.19
CA GLU A 83 -17.99 5.49 -7.55
C GLU A 83 -17.13 4.29 -7.96
N LEU A 84 -15.82 4.34 -7.69
CA LEU A 84 -14.90 3.23 -7.97
C LEU A 84 -15.24 1.99 -7.15
N ALA A 85 -15.51 2.17 -5.86
CA ALA A 85 -15.90 1.08 -4.96
C ALA A 85 -17.21 0.42 -5.43
N ALA A 86 -18.19 1.22 -5.87
CA ALA A 86 -19.46 0.70 -6.39
C ALA A 86 -19.26 -0.17 -7.63
N LYS A 87 -18.43 0.27 -8.59
CA LYS A 87 -18.08 -0.53 -9.78
C LYS A 87 -17.43 -1.86 -9.40
N VAL A 88 -16.41 -1.83 -8.54
CA VAL A 88 -15.70 -3.05 -8.10
C VAL A 88 -16.64 -4.00 -7.38
N ASN A 89 -17.50 -3.50 -6.49
CA ASN A 89 -18.47 -4.32 -5.76
C ASN A 89 -19.60 -4.86 -6.65
N ALA A 90 -19.89 -4.21 -7.79
CA ALA A 90 -20.78 -4.74 -8.83
C ALA A 90 -20.10 -5.80 -9.72
N GLY A 91 -18.81 -6.09 -9.51
CA GLY A 91 -18.03 -7.04 -10.31
C GLY A 91 -17.50 -6.44 -11.62
N GLU A 92 -17.58 -5.12 -11.78
CA GLU A 92 -17.03 -4.42 -12.94
C GLU A 92 -15.51 -4.30 -12.82
N LYS A 93 -14.82 -4.46 -13.94
CA LYS A 93 -13.39 -4.15 -14.02
C LYS A 93 -13.24 -2.65 -14.25
N LEU A 94 -12.45 -2.00 -13.40
CA LEU A 94 -12.08 -0.60 -13.62
C LEU A 94 -11.31 -0.46 -14.93
N THR A 95 -11.57 0.61 -15.65
CA THR A 95 -10.81 0.99 -16.85
C THR A 95 -9.56 1.77 -16.47
N TRP A 96 -8.64 1.98 -17.42
CA TRP A 96 -7.51 2.88 -17.16
C TRP A 96 -8.01 4.30 -16.89
N GLU A 97 -9.02 4.75 -17.64
CA GLU A 97 -9.64 6.07 -17.49
C GLU A 97 -10.26 6.26 -16.10
N ASP A 98 -10.83 5.20 -15.52
CA ASP A 98 -11.33 5.23 -14.14
C ASP A 98 -10.20 5.47 -13.12
N LEU A 99 -9.06 4.82 -13.33
CA LEU A 99 -7.91 4.93 -12.44
C LEU A 99 -7.16 6.26 -12.64
N ASP A 100 -7.02 6.72 -13.88
CA ASP A 100 -6.30 7.95 -14.24
C ASP A 100 -7.05 9.22 -13.78
N LYS A 101 -8.39 9.17 -13.79
CA LYS A 101 -9.24 10.25 -13.28
C LYS A 101 -9.13 10.42 -11.76
N ALA A 102 -8.82 9.36 -11.02
CA ALA A 102 -8.74 9.40 -9.56
C ALA A 102 -7.50 10.16 -9.08
N THR A 103 -7.61 10.80 -7.93
CA THR A 103 -6.48 11.36 -7.17
C THR A 103 -5.88 10.28 -6.27
N TRP A 104 -4.63 9.88 -6.54
CA TRP A 104 -3.94 8.82 -5.80
C TRP A 104 -2.99 9.38 -4.75
N ALA A 105 -3.11 8.94 -3.51
CA ALA A 105 -2.12 9.15 -2.47
C ALA A 105 -1.17 7.94 -2.40
N VAL A 106 0.09 8.14 -2.78
CA VAL A 106 1.10 7.07 -2.91
C VAL A 106 2.33 7.35 -2.06
N GLN A 107 3.02 6.30 -1.61
CA GLN A 107 4.27 6.44 -0.88
C GLN A 107 5.45 6.67 -1.84
N LYS A 108 6.64 6.89 -1.28
CA LYS A 108 7.91 6.95 -2.02
C LYS A 108 8.11 5.74 -2.94
N THR A 109 8.83 5.94 -4.03
CA THR A 109 9.09 4.93 -5.09
C THR A 109 9.72 3.64 -4.57
N SER A 110 10.50 3.73 -3.49
CA SER A 110 11.13 2.58 -2.82
C SER A 110 10.15 1.76 -1.94
N SER A 111 8.92 2.24 -1.74
CA SER A 111 7.93 1.57 -0.89
C SER A 111 7.30 0.40 -1.62
N SER A 112 7.52 -0.81 -1.10
CA SER A 112 6.94 -2.02 -1.69
C SER A 112 5.40 -1.97 -1.72
N ALA A 113 4.74 -1.73 -0.58
CA ALA A 113 3.28 -1.73 -0.51
C ALA A 113 2.65 -0.45 -1.09
N GLY A 114 3.29 0.69 -0.89
CA GLY A 114 2.74 2.00 -1.24
C GLY A 114 3.16 2.52 -2.60
N TYR A 115 3.95 1.77 -3.38
CA TYR A 115 4.34 2.18 -4.73
C TYR A 115 4.64 1.02 -5.68
N ILE A 116 5.56 0.11 -5.30
CA ILE A 116 6.08 -0.93 -6.22
C ILE A 116 5.00 -1.96 -6.57
N TYR A 117 4.35 -2.58 -5.58
CA TYR A 117 3.34 -3.61 -5.85
C TYR A 117 2.11 -3.06 -6.59
N PRO A 118 1.55 -1.89 -6.23
CA PRO A 118 0.48 -1.29 -7.03
C PRO A 118 0.94 -0.94 -8.45
N SER A 119 2.17 -0.45 -8.64
CA SER A 119 2.72 -0.23 -9.98
C SER A 119 2.80 -1.51 -10.80
N MET A 120 3.30 -2.60 -10.22
CA MET A 120 3.34 -3.91 -10.89
C MET A 120 1.95 -4.43 -11.23
N TRP A 121 0.98 -4.21 -10.35
CA TRP A 121 -0.42 -4.56 -10.62
C TRP A 121 -0.98 -3.75 -11.78
N LEU A 122 -0.74 -2.42 -11.83
CA LEU A 122 -1.15 -1.60 -12.96
C LEU A 122 -0.51 -2.08 -14.27
N MET A 123 0.80 -2.37 -14.25
CA MET A 123 1.52 -2.85 -15.43
C MET A 123 0.95 -4.15 -15.97
N ALA A 124 0.59 -5.08 -15.08
CA ALA A 124 0.04 -6.37 -15.44
C ALA A 124 -1.40 -6.28 -15.99
N ASN A 125 -2.16 -5.23 -15.66
CA ASN A 125 -3.58 -5.12 -15.97
C ASN A 125 -3.95 -4.02 -16.99
N TYR A 126 -3.05 -3.07 -17.28
CA TYR A 126 -3.35 -1.89 -18.12
C TYR A 126 -2.24 -1.55 -19.12
N ASP A 127 -1.85 -2.53 -19.96
CA ASP A 127 -0.88 -2.36 -21.06
C ASP A 127 0.49 -1.82 -20.63
N GLY A 128 1.00 -2.28 -19.48
CA GLY A 128 2.30 -1.84 -18.97
C GLY A 128 2.33 -0.44 -18.36
N LYS A 129 1.18 0.23 -18.23
CA LYS A 129 1.08 1.52 -17.53
C LYS A 129 1.33 1.35 -16.02
N LYS A 130 1.88 2.38 -15.39
CA LYS A 130 2.28 2.38 -13.96
C LYS A 130 1.84 3.67 -13.27
N ILE A 131 2.11 3.77 -11.97
CA ILE A 131 1.71 4.95 -11.16
C ILE A 131 2.22 6.26 -11.77
N SER A 132 3.45 6.30 -12.30
CA SER A 132 4.00 7.52 -12.89
C SER A 132 3.31 7.98 -14.17
N ASP A 133 2.45 7.14 -14.75
CA ASP A 133 1.69 7.46 -15.96
C ASP A 133 0.28 7.99 -15.63
N LEU A 134 -0.12 7.96 -14.35
CA LEU A 134 -1.37 8.55 -13.87
C LEU A 134 -1.27 10.07 -13.83
N SER A 135 -2.38 10.74 -14.16
CA SER A 135 -2.46 12.20 -14.24
C SER A 135 -2.47 12.88 -12.87
N ASN A 136 -3.03 12.24 -11.83
CA ASN A 136 -3.25 12.83 -10.51
C ASN A 136 -2.62 11.99 -9.39
N VAL A 137 -1.32 12.19 -9.15
CA VAL A 137 -0.57 11.48 -8.11
C VAL A 137 -0.08 12.46 -7.05
N MET A 138 -0.49 12.23 -5.81
CA MET A 138 -0.05 12.92 -4.61
C MET A 138 0.97 12.04 -3.86
N PRO A 139 2.27 12.38 -3.89
CA PRO A 139 3.26 11.67 -3.10
C PRO A 139 3.13 12.01 -1.61
N ILE A 140 3.28 11.00 -0.75
CA ILE A 140 3.26 11.11 0.71
C ILE A 140 4.62 10.70 1.27
N ASP A 141 5.25 11.62 2.00
CA ASP A 141 6.59 11.44 2.57
C ASP A 141 6.59 11.09 4.06
N SER A 142 5.46 11.29 4.75
CA SER A 142 5.27 11.12 6.19
C SER A 142 4.73 9.75 6.63
N GLY A 143 4.62 8.79 5.70
CA GLY A 143 4.16 7.42 5.98
C GLY A 143 2.67 7.19 5.73
N TYR A 144 2.18 6.01 6.08
CA TYR A 144 0.82 5.60 5.72
C TYR A 144 -0.28 6.26 6.56
N GLY A 145 -0.02 6.67 7.81
CA GLY A 145 -1.01 7.38 8.64
C GLY A 145 -1.55 8.63 7.93
N THR A 146 -0.67 9.40 7.28
CA THR A 146 -1.07 10.56 6.47
C THR A 146 -1.97 10.18 5.29
N ALA A 147 -1.75 9.02 4.65
CA ALA A 147 -2.62 8.56 3.59
C ALA A 147 -4.04 8.29 4.11
N PHE A 148 -4.15 7.64 5.28
CA PHE A 148 -5.44 7.41 5.93
C PHE A 148 -6.11 8.72 6.40
N SER A 149 -5.35 9.71 6.88
CA SER A 149 -5.90 11.02 7.22
C SER A 149 -6.42 11.78 5.98
N TYR A 150 -5.75 11.67 4.83
CA TYR A 150 -6.24 12.25 3.57
C TYR A 150 -7.48 11.54 3.05
N ALA A 151 -7.54 10.20 3.19
CA ALA A 151 -8.73 9.44 2.88
C ALA A 151 -9.91 9.85 3.78
N ALA A 152 -9.69 9.99 5.10
CA ALA A 152 -10.72 10.43 6.05
C ALA A 152 -11.19 11.87 5.80
N ALA A 153 -10.29 12.74 5.33
CA ALA A 153 -10.62 14.10 4.90
C ALA A 153 -11.24 14.17 3.49
N GLU A 154 -11.45 13.02 2.83
CA GLU A 154 -11.97 12.91 1.47
C GLU A 154 -11.18 13.73 0.43
N SER A 155 -9.89 13.97 0.66
CA SER A 155 -9.04 14.81 -0.19
C SER A 155 -8.35 14.06 -1.33
N VAL A 156 -8.44 12.73 -1.32
CA VAL A 156 -7.90 11.81 -2.31
C VAL A 156 -8.91 10.71 -2.57
N ASP A 157 -8.91 10.13 -3.77
CA ASP A 157 -9.88 9.11 -4.19
C ASP A 157 -9.36 7.68 -3.97
N ILE A 158 -8.04 7.51 -4.03
CA ILE A 158 -7.36 6.23 -3.83
C ILE A 158 -6.18 6.39 -2.88
N ILE A 159 -6.01 5.44 -1.96
CA ILE A 159 -4.76 5.24 -1.22
C ILE A 159 -4.21 3.83 -1.45
N VAL A 160 -2.90 3.67 -1.30
CA VAL A 160 -2.23 2.36 -1.37
C VAL A 160 -1.50 2.06 -0.07
N CYS A 161 -1.78 0.90 0.53
CA CYS A 161 -1.19 0.49 1.79
C CYS A 161 -1.08 -1.03 1.88
N TYR A 162 -0.31 -1.53 2.83
CA TYR A 162 -0.32 -2.95 3.18
C TYR A 162 -1.69 -3.37 3.75
N ALA A 163 -2.05 -4.65 3.64
CA ALA A 163 -3.40 -5.14 3.94
C ALA A 163 -3.87 -4.94 5.39
N ASP A 164 -2.95 -4.84 6.36
CA ASP A 164 -3.20 -4.47 7.75
C ASP A 164 -3.49 -2.97 7.97
N GLY A 165 -3.40 -2.13 6.94
CA GLY A 165 -3.46 -0.67 7.06
C GLY A 165 -4.69 -0.13 7.77
N ARG A 166 -5.89 -0.68 7.49
CA ARG A 166 -7.12 -0.24 8.18
C ARG A 166 -7.09 -0.48 9.69
N ASN A 167 -6.40 -1.54 10.14
CA ASN A 167 -6.25 -1.84 11.56
C ASN A 167 -5.13 -1.01 12.20
N ASP A 168 -4.03 -0.80 11.48
CA ASP A 168 -2.88 -0.04 11.96
C ASP A 168 -3.18 1.45 12.09
N TYR A 169 -4.06 1.96 11.25
CA TYR A 169 -4.37 3.38 11.12
C TYR A 169 -5.84 3.69 11.41
N GLU A 170 -6.52 2.84 12.19
CA GLU A 170 -7.90 3.06 12.63
C GLU A 170 -8.04 4.40 13.37
N ALA A 171 -7.06 4.76 14.20
CA ALA A 171 -7.05 6.04 14.89
C ALA A 171 -6.85 7.20 13.90
N SER A 172 -5.88 7.12 12.98
CA SER A 172 -5.73 8.11 11.90
C SER A 172 -6.95 8.26 10.98
N TRP A 173 -7.88 7.29 10.99
CA TRP A 173 -9.16 7.32 10.28
C TRP A 173 -10.31 7.92 11.11
N THR A 174 -10.27 7.75 12.44
CA THR A 174 -11.37 8.11 13.35
C THR A 174 -11.10 9.39 14.14
N LEU A 175 -9.84 9.81 14.25
CA LEU A 175 -9.43 11.02 14.93
C LEU A 175 -9.71 12.26 14.06
N PRO A 176 -10.16 13.37 14.66
CA PRO A 176 -10.26 14.64 13.94
C PRO A 176 -8.87 15.06 13.42
N THR A 177 -8.83 15.77 12.28
CA THR A 177 -7.58 16.12 11.56
C THR A 177 -6.54 16.92 12.37
N ASP A 178 -6.92 17.44 13.55
CA ASP A 178 -6.05 18.17 14.47
C ASP A 178 -5.43 17.27 15.57
N GLN A 179 -5.71 15.97 15.57
CA GLN A 179 -5.07 14.98 16.44
C GLN A 179 -4.31 13.95 15.59
N GLN A 180 -3.02 13.77 15.88
CA GLN A 180 -2.17 12.74 15.29
C GLN A 180 -1.84 11.70 16.37
N ASP A 181 -1.68 10.44 15.94
CA ASP A 181 -1.17 9.34 16.76
C ASP A 181 0.32 9.51 17.12
#